data_AF-A0A8T6ERD0-F1
#
_entry.id   AF-A0A8T6ERD0-F1
#
_cell.length_a   1.000
_cell.length_b   1.000
_cell.length_c   1.000
_cell.angle_alpha   90.00
_cell.angle_beta   90.00
_cell.angle_gamma   90.00
#
_symmetry.space_group_name_H-M   'P 1'
#
loop_
_entity.id
_entity.type
_entity.pdbx_description
1 polymer ?
#
loop_
_entity_poly.entity_id
_entity_poly.type
_entity_poly.pdbx_seq_one_letter_code
_entity_poly.pdbx_strand_id
1 'polypeptide(L)' 'MPVDTYLKGKNLSRYETVAHGDLTVHVAPALLQWASAVLVDAERFFLFWRRFTVLAEHRHQPT' A
#
# COMPACT_ATOMS: atom_id res chain seq x y z
N MET A 1 3.93 22.94 24.03
CA MET A 1 2.94 22.17 23.25
C MET A 1 2.92 20.75 23.78
N PRO A 2 1.80 20.23 24.31
CA PRO A 2 1.70 18.82 24.65
C PRO A 2 1.47 18.03 23.36
N VAL A 3 2.41 17.15 23.01
CA VAL A 3 2.27 16.19 21.92
C VAL A 3 1.36 15.07 22.42
N ASP A 4 0.30 14.78 21.67
CA ASP A 4 -0.64 13.71 21.98
C ASP A 4 0.07 12.35 21.85
N THR A 5 0.40 11.73 22.98
CA THR A 5 1.12 10.44 23.07
C THR A 5 0.17 9.24 23.11
N TYR A 6 -1.13 9.41 22.81
CA TYR A 6 -2.04 8.27 22.77
C TYR A 6 -1.77 7.43 21.51
N LEU A 7 -0.98 6.37 21.69
CA LEU A 7 -0.52 5.46 20.64
C LEU A 7 -1.29 4.13 20.59
N LYS A 8 -2.23 3.91 21.51
CA LYS A 8 -2.99 2.65 21.59
C LYS A 8 -3.85 2.47 20.34
N GLY A 9 -3.60 1.39 19.59
CA GLY A 9 -4.29 1.08 18.34
C GLY A 9 -3.75 1.77 17.09
N LYS A 10 -2.71 2.61 17.22
CA LYS A 10 -2.01 3.19 16.06
C LYS A 10 -0.95 2.22 15.56
N ASN A 11 -0.79 2.12 14.25
CA ASN A 11 0.33 1.39 13.68
C ASN A 11 1.62 2.22 13.89
N LEU A 12 2.44 1.78 14.84
CA LEU A 12 3.75 2.40 15.15
C LEU A 12 4.88 1.78 14.33
N SER A 13 4.57 0.73 13.56
CA SER A 13 5.56 0.03 12.74
C SER A 13 6.00 0.94 11.61
N ARG A 14 7.30 0.89 11.32
CA ARG A 14 7.85 1.58 10.15
C ARG A 14 7.23 0.97 8.89
N TYR A 15 6.74 1.83 8.01
CA TYR A 15 6.29 1.40 6.70
C TYR A 15 7.49 1.14 5.79
N GLU A 16 7.38 0.09 5.01
CA GLU A 16 8.32 -0.30 3.97
C GLU A 16 7.85 0.30 2.64
N THR A 17 8.78 0.64 1.76
CA THR A 17 8.46 1.32 0.50
C THR A 17 8.59 0.35 -0.66
N VAL A 18 7.55 0.25 -1.49
CA VAL A 18 7.52 -0.59 -2.69
C VAL A 18 7.20 0.29 -3.90
N ALA A 19 8.00 0.14 -4.96
CA ALA A 19 7.79 0.85 -6.22
C ALA A 19 6.94 -0.01 -7.18
N HIS A 20 5.88 0.58 -7.72
CA HIS A 20 5.03 -0.03 -8.74
C HIS A 20 4.90 0.94 -9.93
N GLY A 21 5.70 0.74 -10.97
CA GLY A 21 5.80 1.70 -12.08
C GLY A 21 6.22 3.08 -11.58
N ASP A 22 5.41 4.10 -11.86
CA ASP A 22 5.64 5.49 -11.41
C ASP A 22 5.07 5.77 -10.01
N LEU A 23 4.55 4.76 -9.32
CA LEU A 23 3.96 4.89 -7.99
C LEU A 23 4.90 4.40 -6.90
N THR A 24 4.99 5.18 -5.83
CA THR A 24 5.66 4.77 -4.58
C THR A 24 4.59 4.48 -3.54
N VAL A 25 4.56 3.24 -3.03
CA VAL A 25 3.56 2.78 -2.06
C VAL A 25 4.25 2.46 -0.74
N HIS A 26 3.71 2.97 0.36
CA HIS A 26 4.16 2.66 1.71
C HIS A 26 3.27 1.57 2.32
N VAL A 27 3.87 0.44 2.66
CA VAL A 27 3.17 -0.79 3.06
C VAL A 27 3.65 -1.23 4.44
N ALA A 28 2.74 -1.69 5.29
CA ALA A 28 3.12 -2.27 6.57
C ALA A 28 3.94 -3.57 6.33
N PRO A 29 4.96 -3.88 7.14
CA PRO A 29 5.80 -5.06 6.90
C PRO A 29 5.03 -6.38 6.78
N ALA A 30 3.94 -6.55 7.54
CA ALA A 30 3.08 -7.74 7.49
C ALA A 30 2.36 -7.94 6.14
N LEU A 31 2.28 -6.88 5.31
CA LEU A 31 1.60 -6.89 4.02
C LEU A 31 2.57 -6.83 2.83
N LEU A 32 3.89 -6.87 3.07
CA LEU A 32 4.91 -6.83 2.01
C LEU A 32 4.73 -7.96 1.00
N GLN A 33 4.50 -9.19 1.48
CA GLN A 33 4.32 -10.36 0.61
C GLN A 33 3.10 -10.18 -0.30
N TRP A 34 1.99 -9.69 0.26
CA TRP A 34 0.80 -9.36 -0.51
C TRP A 34 1.08 -8.24 -1.51
N ALA A 35 1.70 -7.14 -1.07
CA ALA A 35 1.98 -5.99 -1.93
C ALA A 35 2.91 -6.34 -3.10
N SER A 36 3.86 -7.24 -2.90
CA SER A 36 4.75 -7.71 -3.98
C SER A 36 4.00 -8.47 -5.10
N ALA A 37 2.81 -8.99 -4.82
CA ALA A 37 1.95 -9.71 -5.76
C ALA A 37 0.83 -8.83 -6.34
N VAL A 38 0.81 -7.54 -6.01
CA VAL A 38 -0.23 -6.61 -6.41
C VAL A 38 0.24 -5.74 -7.57
N LEU A 39 -0.63 -5.61 -8.57
CA LEU A 39 -0.52 -4.65 -9.65
C LEU A 39 -1.45 -3.48 -9.33
N VAL A 40 -0.91 -2.27 -9.35
CA VAL A 40 -1.68 -1.04 -9.12
C VAL A 40 -1.79 -0.32 -10.45
N ASP A 41 -3.01 -0.20 -10.96
CA ASP A 41 -3.31 0.62 -12.13
C ASP A 41 -4.02 1.91 -11.69
N ALA A 42 -3.51 3.05 -12.14
CA ALA A 42 -4.01 4.36 -11.78
C ALA A 42 -4.71 4.98 -13.00
N GLU A 43 -6.02 4.76 -13.10
CA GLU A 43 -6.84 5.31 -14.16
C GLU A 43 -7.26 6.75 -13.83
N ARG A 44 -7.04 7.67 -14.77
CA ARG A 44 -7.49 9.05 -14.67
C ARG A 44 -8.87 9.20 -15.31
N PHE A 45 -9.91 9.23 -14.49
CA PHE A 45 -11.29 9.38 -14.94
C PHE A 45 -11.68 10.86 -14.88
N PHE A 46 -11.76 11.53 -16.04
CA PHE A 46 -12.25 12.91 -16.27
C PHE A 46 -11.84 14.02 -15.28
N LEU A 47 -11.04 14.98 -15.78
CA LEU A 47 -10.49 16.21 -15.17
C LEU A 47 -9.84 16.11 -13.76
N PHE A 48 -10.51 15.57 -12.75
CA PHE A 48 -10.00 15.49 -11.36
C PHE A 48 -10.22 14.15 -10.67
N TRP A 49 -10.98 13.21 -11.24
CA TRP A 49 -11.15 11.91 -10.59
C TRP A 49 -9.96 11.00 -10.90
N ARG A 50 -9.32 10.48 -9.85
CA ARG A 50 -8.34 9.40 -9.96
C ARG A 50 -8.98 8.17 -9.35
N ARG A 51 -9.00 7.08 -10.11
CA ARG A 51 -9.38 5.76 -9.61
C ARG A 51 -8.13 4.90 -9.59
N PHE A 52 -7.92 4.22 -8.49
CA PHE A 52 -6.88 3.20 -8.38
C PHE A 52 -7.58 1.85 -8.45
N THR A 53 -7.24 1.06 -9.46
CA THR A 53 -7.64 -0.34 -9.54
C THR A 53 -6.48 -1.17 -9.03
N VAL A 54 -6.70 -1.86 -7.92
CA VAL A 54 -5.71 -2.73 -7.29
C VAL A 54 -6.05 -4.17 -7.68
N LEU A 55 -5.20 -4.77 -8.51
CA LEU A 55 -5.32 -6.16 -8.95
C LEU A 55 -4.30 -6.99 -8.17
N ALA A 56 -4.78 -7.88 -7.30
CA ALA A 56 -3.91 -8.84 -6.65
C ALA A 56 -3.81 -10.08 -7.54
N GLU A 57 -2.62 -10.35 -8.11
CA GLU A 57 -2.36 -11.66 -8.69
C GLU A 57 -2.19 -12.65 -7.53
N HIS A 58 -3.15 -13.55 -7.35
CA HIS A 58 -3.01 -14.61 -6.34
C HIS A 58 -1.97 -15.62 -6.82
N ARG A 59 -0.69 -15.38 -6.48
CA ARG A 59 0.37 -16.37 -6.68
C ARG A 59 0.29 -17.39 -5.54
N HIS A 60 -0.34 -18.52 -5.80
CA HIS A 60 -0.14 -19.72 -4.98
C HIS A 60 1.36 -20.04 -5.01
N GLN A 61 2.06 -19.84 -3.89
CA GLN A 61 3.35 -20.48 -3.68
C GLN A 61 3.09 -21.99 -3.58
N PRO A 62 3.87 -22.85 -4.27
CA PRO A 62 3.79 -24.28 -4.04
C PRO A 62 4.29 -24.55 -2.62
N THR A 63 3.48 -25.29 -1.87
CA THR A 63 3.76 -25.74 -0.50
C THR A 63 4.98 -26.65 -0.44
#